data_AF-A0A218QTK0-F1
#
_entry.id   AF-A0A218QTK0-F1
#
_cell.length_a   1.000
_cell.length_b   1.000
_cell.length_c   1.000
_cell.angle_alpha   90.00
_cell.angle_beta   90.00
_cell.angle_gamma   90.00
#
_symmetry.space_group_name_H-M   'P 1'
#
loop_
_entity.id
_entity.type
_entity.pdbx_description
1 polymer ?
#
loop_
_entity_poly.entity_id
_entity_poly.type
_entity_poly.pdbx_seq_one_letter_code
_entity_poly.pdbx_strand_id
1 'polypeptide(L)'
;MYGVRLGYSNLHIYKSNCVSPNTMSKLLSATLITAVVLISTQHPSPTFAGTCASKCGSPPLQFTPGKHILLEVINSTPRLIKLEKIRGTNAITLQPGQKLQLDQGDGTEPNVSLVFWDDTGLSLQAIVSKPNFATLRVELRPTWRFPGDRSVDILDDGRVNVF
;
A
#
# COMPACT_ATOMS: atom_id res chain seq x y z
N MET A 1 -16.73 40.73 -15.72
CA MET A 1 -16.23 40.13 -16.97
C MET A 1 -14.94 39.38 -16.66
N TYR A 2 -14.93 38.07 -16.95
CA TYR A 2 -13.82 37.12 -17.19
C TYR A 2 -12.52 37.25 -16.36
N GLY A 3 -11.93 36.20 -15.79
CA GLY A 3 -12.17 34.77 -15.93
C GLY A 3 -11.02 34.00 -15.27
N VAL A 4 -11.38 32.91 -14.61
CA VAL A 4 -10.50 31.90 -14.00
C VAL A 4 -9.76 31.12 -15.09
N ARG A 5 -8.50 30.71 -14.85
CA ARG A 5 -7.93 29.54 -15.54
C ARG A 5 -7.09 28.68 -14.59
N LEU A 6 -7.73 27.61 -14.12
CA LEU A 6 -7.15 26.45 -13.49
C LEU A 6 -6.31 25.67 -14.51
N GLY A 7 -5.08 25.30 -14.12
CA GLY A 7 -4.25 24.37 -14.87
C GLY A 7 -4.77 22.95 -14.69
N TYR A 8 -5.41 22.42 -15.73
CA TYR A 8 -5.74 21.00 -15.85
C TYR A 8 -4.62 20.30 -16.63
N SER A 9 -3.82 19.48 -15.96
CA SER A 9 -2.91 18.53 -16.60
C SER A 9 -3.70 17.28 -16.97
N ASN A 10 -3.96 17.09 -18.27
CA ASN A 10 -4.63 15.90 -18.81
C ASN A 10 -3.71 14.68 -18.74
N LEU A 11 -4.14 13.67 -17.99
CA LEU A 11 -3.57 12.33 -17.94
C LEU A 11 -4.03 11.54 -19.18
N HIS A 12 -3.18 11.43 -20.20
CA HIS A 12 -3.45 10.54 -21.33
C HIS A 12 -3.05 9.10 -20.96
N ILE A 13 -4.06 8.28 -20.64
CA ILE A 13 -3.95 6.83 -20.53
C ILE A 13 -3.74 6.27 -21.94
N TYR A 14 -2.52 5.81 -22.26
CA TYR A 14 -2.28 5.10 -23.51
C TYR A 14 -2.71 3.64 -23.34
N LYS A 15 -3.83 3.29 -23.97
CA LYS A 15 -4.34 1.92 -24.06
C LYS A 15 -3.50 1.19 -25.12
N SER A 16 -2.64 0.27 -24.69
CA SER A 16 -1.84 -0.58 -25.57
C SER A 16 -2.74 -1.64 -26.23
N ASN A 17 -3.03 -1.44 -27.52
CA ASN A 17 -3.70 -2.43 -28.35
C ASN A 17 -2.64 -3.39 -28.93
N CYS A 18 -2.72 -4.67 -28.58
CA CYS A 18 -1.99 -5.74 -29.27
C CYS A 18 -2.62 -5.99 -30.65
N VAL A 19 -1.90 -5.73 -31.73
CA VAL A 19 -2.33 -6.06 -33.10
C VAL A 19 -1.46 -7.20 -33.64
N SER A 20 -2.13 -8.27 -34.06
CA SER A 20 -1.56 -9.45 -34.75
C SER A 20 -1.30 -9.13 -36.24
N PRO A 21 -0.23 -9.62 -36.87
CA PRO A 21 0.04 -9.33 -38.28
C PRO A 21 -0.65 -10.34 -39.21
N ASN A 22 -1.54 -9.87 -40.07
CA ASN A 22 -1.92 -10.55 -41.31
C ASN A 22 -1.37 -9.75 -42.49
N THR A 23 -0.58 -10.40 -43.35
CA THR A 23 0.08 -9.81 -44.52
C THR A 23 -0.71 -10.13 -45.79
N MET A 24 -1.10 -9.12 -46.57
CA MET A 24 -0.99 -9.09 -48.04
C MET A 24 -1.48 -7.75 -48.59
N SER A 25 -0.62 -7.02 -49.30
CA SER A 25 -1.01 -6.23 -50.46
C SER A 25 0.22 -5.93 -51.32
N LYS A 26 0.15 -6.29 -52.60
CA LYS A 26 1.10 -5.94 -53.66
C LYS A 26 0.71 -4.59 -54.23
N LEU A 27 1.66 -3.67 -54.41
CA LEU A 27 1.62 -2.65 -55.47
C LEU A 27 3.05 -2.31 -55.94
N LEU A 28 3.16 -2.08 -57.24
CA LEU A 28 4.37 -1.92 -58.06
C LEU A 28 4.80 -0.45 -58.22
N SER A 29 6.10 -0.28 -58.49
CA SER A 29 6.77 0.75 -59.32
C SER A 29 6.89 2.20 -58.80
N ALA A 30 8.12 2.72 -58.66
CA ALA A 30 8.87 3.44 -59.71
C ALA A 30 10.06 4.28 -59.14
N THR A 31 11.24 4.07 -59.75
CA THR A 31 12.40 4.97 -59.99
C THR A 31 12.99 5.91 -58.93
N LEU A 32 14.33 5.81 -58.85
CA LEU A 32 15.32 6.46 -57.98
C LEU A 32 15.49 7.98 -58.19
N ILE A 33 15.60 8.72 -57.09
CA ILE A 33 16.38 9.96 -56.99
C ILE A 33 17.24 9.87 -55.73
N THR A 34 18.55 9.70 -55.92
CA THR A 34 19.56 9.64 -54.85
C THR A 34 19.92 11.05 -54.40
N ALA A 35 19.37 11.47 -53.25
CA ALA A 35 19.90 12.60 -52.48
C ALA A 35 20.66 12.02 -51.27
N VAL A 36 21.99 12.11 -51.30
CA VAL A 36 22.86 11.64 -50.20
C VAL A 36 22.92 12.74 -49.14
N VAL A 37 22.05 12.65 -48.13
CA VAL A 37 22.13 13.47 -46.92
C VAL A 37 22.95 12.70 -45.89
N LEU A 38 24.15 13.18 -45.57
CA LEU A 38 24.97 12.68 -44.47
C LEU A 38 24.36 13.13 -43.14
N ILE A 39 23.34 12.40 -42.69
CA ILE A 39 22.80 12.54 -41.33
C ILE A 39 23.76 11.74 -40.43
N SER A 40 24.52 12.44 -39.58
CA SER A 40 25.25 11.81 -38.49
C SER A 40 24.23 11.12 -37.59
N THR A 41 24.09 9.81 -37.74
CA THR A 41 23.26 8.99 -36.85
C THR A 41 24.03 8.79 -35.55
N GLN A 42 23.92 9.78 -34.66
CA GLN A 42 24.07 9.51 -33.24
C GLN A 42 22.93 8.54 -32.90
N HIS A 43 23.21 7.24 -32.98
CA HIS A 43 22.28 6.20 -32.58
C HIS A 43 22.09 6.36 -31.05
N PRO A 44 20.94 6.83 -30.55
CA PRO A 44 20.69 6.69 -29.13
C PRO A 44 20.52 5.20 -28.91
N SER A 45 21.50 4.57 -28.28
CA SER A 45 21.38 3.18 -27.85
C SER A 45 20.09 3.07 -27.05
N PRO A 46 19.14 2.19 -27.42
CA PRO A 46 17.92 2.02 -26.67
C PRO A 46 18.30 1.58 -25.26
N THR A 47 18.18 2.49 -24.30
CA THR A 47 18.39 2.19 -22.90
C THR A 47 17.13 1.46 -22.45
N PHE A 48 17.15 0.14 -22.49
CA PHE A 48 16.10 -0.66 -21.87
C PHE A 48 16.17 -0.43 -20.36
N ALA A 49 15.25 0.40 -19.86
CA ALA A 49 14.97 0.42 -18.44
C ALA A 49 14.48 -0.98 -18.06
N GLY A 50 15.30 -1.74 -17.33
CA GLY A 50 14.91 -3.04 -16.82
C GLY A 50 13.60 -2.90 -16.02
N THR A 51 12.68 -3.85 -16.15
CA THR A 51 11.48 -3.84 -15.33
C THR A 51 11.89 -4.17 -13.90
N CYS A 52 11.56 -3.31 -12.94
CA CYS A 52 11.79 -3.54 -11.50
C CYS A 52 10.84 -4.62 -10.94
N ALA A 53 10.41 -5.58 -11.76
CA ALA A 53 9.38 -6.55 -11.40
C ALA A 53 9.92 -7.69 -10.53
N SER A 54 11.23 -7.97 -10.57
CA SER A 54 11.84 -9.13 -9.90
C SER A 54 12.45 -8.83 -8.51
N LYS A 55 12.47 -7.56 -8.07
CA LYS A 55 13.02 -7.14 -6.77
C LYS A 55 12.02 -6.33 -5.93
N CYS A 56 10.72 -6.50 -6.17
CA CYS A 56 9.71 -5.92 -5.30
C CYS A 56 9.77 -6.61 -3.93
N GLY A 57 9.88 -5.83 -2.85
CA GLY A 57 9.70 -6.35 -1.50
C GLY A 57 8.29 -6.92 -1.31
N SER A 58 8.03 -7.48 -0.13
CA SER A 58 6.67 -7.91 0.21
C SER A 58 5.69 -6.76 0.03
N PRO A 59 4.53 -7.00 -0.63
CA PRO A 59 3.53 -5.95 -0.79
C PRO A 59 3.09 -5.46 0.60
N PRO A 60 2.82 -4.15 0.75
CA PRO A 60 2.33 -3.62 2.00
C PRO A 60 1.01 -4.29 2.38
N LEU A 61 0.76 -4.44 3.68
CA LEU A 61 -0.47 -5.02 4.17
C LEU A 61 -1.62 -4.02 3.90
N GLN A 62 -2.60 -4.45 3.11
CA GLN A 62 -3.70 -3.60 2.64
C GLN A 62 -5.04 -4.34 2.62
N PHE A 63 -6.09 -3.63 2.99
CA PHE A 63 -7.49 -4.05 2.87
C PHE A 63 -8.22 -3.25 1.80
N THR A 64 -9.36 -3.77 1.34
CA THR A 64 -10.21 -3.05 0.41
C THR A 64 -10.94 -1.93 1.17
N PRO A 65 -10.80 -0.65 0.78
CA PRO A 65 -11.51 0.46 1.42
C PRO A 65 -13.03 0.24 1.45
N GLY A 66 -13.66 0.69 2.54
CA GLY A 66 -15.11 0.57 2.75
C GLY A 66 -15.60 -0.86 3.00
N LYS A 67 -14.70 -1.82 3.25
CA LYS A 67 -15.06 -3.15 3.73
C LYS A 67 -14.87 -3.23 5.23
N HIS A 68 -15.78 -3.94 5.88
CA HIS A 68 -15.68 -4.24 7.29
C HIS A 68 -14.48 -5.17 7.57
N ILE A 69 -13.68 -4.84 8.58
CA ILE A 69 -12.51 -5.63 9.00
C ILE A 69 -12.65 -5.93 10.49
N LEU A 70 -12.38 -7.17 10.88
CA LEU A 70 -12.24 -7.57 12.28
C LEU A 70 -10.80 -7.31 12.74
N LEU A 71 -10.63 -6.60 13.85
CA LEU A 71 -9.33 -6.38 14.46
C LEU A 71 -9.11 -7.41 15.57
N GLU A 72 -8.10 -8.26 15.40
CA GLU A 72 -7.71 -9.27 16.40
C GLU A 72 -6.37 -8.88 17.03
N VAL A 73 -6.37 -8.57 18.32
CA VAL A 73 -5.17 -8.18 19.07
C VAL A 73 -4.77 -9.32 20.01
N ILE A 74 -3.50 -9.71 19.97
CA ILE A 74 -2.94 -10.79 20.80
C ILE A 74 -1.83 -10.21 21.67
N ASN A 75 -1.93 -10.43 22.98
CA ASN A 75 -0.85 -10.11 23.91
C ASN A 75 0.08 -11.32 24.07
N SER A 76 1.17 -11.35 23.29
CA SER A 76 2.23 -12.36 23.41
C SER A 76 3.35 -11.93 24.37
N THR A 77 3.04 -11.04 25.32
CA THR A 77 3.95 -10.61 26.38
C THR A 77 3.57 -11.26 27.72
N PRO A 78 4.50 -11.34 28.69
CA PRO A 78 4.18 -11.77 30.05
C PRO A 78 3.57 -10.66 30.92
N ARG A 79 3.17 -9.52 30.33
CA ARG A 79 2.71 -8.30 31.03
C ARG A 79 1.30 -7.90 30.64
N LEU A 80 0.73 -6.95 31.39
CA LEU A 80 -0.55 -6.36 31.05
C LEU A 80 -0.34 -5.30 29.97
N ILE A 81 -1.13 -5.40 28.91
CA ILE A 81 -1.12 -4.41 27.84
C ILE A 81 -2.41 -3.61 27.90
N LYS A 82 -2.29 -2.29 27.76
CA LYS A 82 -3.42 -1.38 27.61
C LYS A 82 -3.61 -1.10 26.13
N LEU A 83 -4.85 -1.16 25.67
CA LEU A 83 -5.28 -0.88 24.31
C LEU A 83 -6.32 0.23 24.33
N GLU A 84 -6.24 1.16 23.39
CA GLU A 84 -7.23 2.22 23.24
C GLU A 84 -7.52 2.51 21.77
N LYS A 85 -8.80 2.61 21.41
CA LYS A 85 -9.21 3.17 20.12
C LYS A 85 -9.35 4.68 20.29
N ILE A 86 -8.64 5.47 19.46
CA ILE A 86 -8.54 6.94 19.60
C ILE A 86 -9.91 7.67 19.60
N ARG A 87 -10.99 7.04 19.11
CA ARG A 87 -12.34 7.62 19.09
C ARG A 87 -13.23 7.19 20.28
N GLY A 88 -12.70 7.25 21.50
CA GLY A 88 -13.53 7.41 22.70
C GLY A 88 -13.87 6.16 23.50
N THR A 89 -13.10 5.09 23.38
CA THR A 89 -13.23 3.94 24.29
C THR A 89 -12.28 4.09 25.47
N ASN A 90 -12.72 3.73 26.68
CA ASN A 90 -11.79 3.52 27.79
C ASN A 90 -10.72 2.49 27.41
N ALA A 91 -9.51 2.65 27.96
CA ALA A 91 -8.43 1.69 27.75
C ALA A 91 -8.86 0.28 28.19
N ILE A 92 -8.75 -0.68 27.27
CA ILE A 92 -9.01 -2.09 27.49
C ILE A 92 -7.72 -2.75 27.95
N THR A 93 -7.78 -3.59 28.98
CA THR A 93 -6.61 -4.33 29.45
C THR A 93 -6.59 -5.73 28.86
N LEU A 94 -5.49 -6.10 28.20
CA LEU A 94 -5.20 -7.47 27.77
C LEU A 94 -4.25 -8.16 28.77
N GLN A 95 -4.67 -9.33 29.24
CA GLN A 95 -3.83 -10.21 30.03
C GLN A 95 -2.79 -10.94 29.16
N PRO A 96 -1.69 -11.44 29.75
CA PRO A 96 -0.73 -12.29 29.05
C PRO A 96 -1.42 -13.47 28.33
N GLY A 97 -1.08 -13.67 27.05
CA GLY A 97 -1.67 -14.70 26.20
C GLY A 97 -3.11 -14.43 25.74
N GLN A 98 -3.74 -13.36 26.21
CA GLN A 98 -5.12 -13.03 25.85
C GLN A 98 -5.20 -12.56 24.39
N LYS A 99 -6.27 -12.98 23.73
CA LYS A 99 -6.71 -12.50 22.44
C LYS A 99 -8.00 -11.68 22.61
N LEU A 100 -8.04 -10.50 22.00
CA LEU A 100 -9.21 -9.64 21.94
C LEU A 100 -9.63 -9.44 20.49
N GLN A 101 -10.93 -9.53 20.22
CA GLN A 101 -11.51 -9.15 18.95
C GLN A 101 -12.28 -7.84 19.12
N LEU A 102 -11.99 -6.89 18.24
CA LEU A 102 -12.61 -5.58 18.19
C LEU A 102 -13.25 -5.43 16.83
N ASP A 103 -14.56 -5.17 16.80
CA ASP A 103 -15.25 -4.85 15.56
C ASP A 103 -14.97 -3.41 15.15
N GLN A 104 -14.67 -3.24 13.85
CA GLN A 104 -14.37 -1.96 13.26
C GLN A 104 -15.66 -1.22 12.86
N GLY A 105 -16.56 -1.00 13.82
CA GLY A 105 -17.80 -0.24 13.62
C GLY A 105 -18.63 -0.67 12.40
N ASP A 106 -19.49 0.21 11.90
CA ASP A 106 -20.37 -0.04 10.75
C ASP A 106 -19.68 0.09 9.37
N GLY A 107 -18.34 0.12 9.34
CA GLY A 107 -17.55 0.30 8.12
C GLY A 107 -17.53 1.74 7.57
N THR A 108 -18.12 2.71 8.26
CA THR A 108 -18.07 4.14 7.88
C THR A 108 -16.96 4.93 8.57
N GLU A 109 -16.29 4.34 9.57
CA GLU A 109 -15.20 5.00 10.28
C GLU A 109 -13.93 5.04 9.41
N PRO A 110 -13.53 6.24 8.94
CA PRO A 110 -12.55 6.34 7.86
C PRO A 110 -11.13 5.96 8.30
N ASN A 111 -10.82 6.06 9.60
CA ASN A 111 -9.50 5.74 10.13
C ASN A 111 -9.63 5.01 11.46
N VAL A 112 -9.05 3.81 11.53
CA VAL A 112 -8.97 3.07 12.80
C VAL A 112 -7.55 3.06 13.28
N SER A 113 -7.36 3.75 14.39
CA SER A 113 -6.10 3.84 15.11
C SER A 113 -6.26 3.12 16.44
N LEU A 114 -5.46 2.08 16.62
CA LEU A 114 -5.31 1.35 17.86
C LEU A 114 -3.99 1.78 18.49
N VAL A 115 -4.08 2.43 19.65
CA VAL A 115 -2.92 2.76 20.48
C VAL A 115 -2.73 1.67 21.54
N PHE A 116 -1.49 1.35 21.86
CA PHE A 116 -1.18 0.33 22.85
C PHE A 116 0.08 0.66 23.64
N TRP A 117 0.09 0.26 24.91
CA TRP A 117 1.25 0.40 25.78
C TRP A 117 1.29 -0.70 26.85
N ASP A 118 2.51 -1.02 27.26
CA ASP A 118 2.77 -1.87 28.42
C ASP A 118 2.51 -1.05 29.69
N ASP A 119 1.87 -1.65 30.69
CA ASP A 119 1.52 -0.96 31.94
C ASP A 119 2.73 -0.49 32.76
N THR A 120 3.90 -1.09 32.54
CA THR A 120 5.18 -0.69 33.14
C THR A 120 6.02 0.23 32.26
N GLY A 121 5.54 0.57 31.06
CA GLY A 121 6.22 1.47 30.13
C GLY A 121 7.27 0.80 29.24
N LEU A 122 7.37 -0.53 29.25
CA LEU A 122 8.31 -1.26 28.39
C LEU A 122 7.97 -1.08 26.90
N SER A 123 8.98 -1.31 26.06
CA SER A 123 8.84 -1.22 24.61
C SER A 123 8.18 -2.48 24.06
N LEU A 124 7.28 -2.26 23.10
CA LEU A 124 6.54 -3.32 22.43
C LEU A 124 6.89 -3.35 20.95
N GLN A 125 6.75 -4.51 20.35
CA GLN A 125 6.76 -4.68 18.91
C GLN A 125 5.39 -5.19 18.48
N ALA A 126 4.81 -4.56 17.46
CA ALA A 126 3.57 -5.01 16.83
C ALA A 126 3.89 -5.76 15.53
N ILE A 127 3.53 -7.04 15.50
CA ILE A 127 3.59 -7.87 14.31
C ILE A 127 2.20 -7.91 13.69
N VAL A 128 2.06 -7.29 12.52
CA VAL A 128 0.79 -7.24 11.78
C VAL A 128 0.72 -8.34 10.73
N SER A 129 -0.45 -8.97 10.62
CA SER A 129 -0.71 -9.99 9.60
C SER A 129 -2.17 -10.00 9.17
N LYS A 130 -2.41 -10.55 7.97
CA LYS A 130 -3.74 -10.65 7.36
C LYS A 130 -4.09 -12.14 7.21
N PRO A 131 -4.57 -12.81 8.27
CA PRO A 131 -4.89 -14.24 8.22
C PRO A 131 -6.02 -14.58 7.24
N ASN A 132 -6.91 -13.63 6.95
CA ASN A 132 -7.95 -13.75 5.92
C ASN A 132 -8.29 -12.36 5.34
N PHE A 133 -9.22 -12.29 4.39
CA PHE A 133 -9.55 -11.05 3.67
C PHE A 133 -10.17 -9.94 4.54
N ALA A 134 -10.75 -10.27 5.68
CA ALA A 134 -11.50 -9.37 6.56
C ALA A 134 -11.00 -9.38 8.01
N THR A 135 -9.76 -9.82 8.26
CA THR A 135 -9.19 -9.81 9.62
C THR A 135 -7.79 -9.23 9.60
N LEU A 136 -7.57 -8.18 10.39
CA LEU A 136 -6.24 -7.69 10.74
C LEU A 136 -5.85 -8.29 12.09
N ARG A 137 -4.77 -9.05 12.12
CA ARG A 137 -4.18 -9.56 13.37
C ARG A 137 -2.99 -8.70 13.76
N VAL A 138 -3.00 -8.21 15.00
CA VAL A 138 -1.91 -7.48 15.64
C VAL A 138 -1.41 -8.31 16.81
N GLU A 139 -0.21 -8.86 16.70
CA GLU A 139 0.44 -9.57 17.79
C GLU A 139 1.47 -8.67 18.47
N LEU A 140 1.27 -8.43 19.77
CA LEU A 140 2.13 -7.59 20.58
C LEU A 140 3.17 -8.44 21.30
N ARG A 141 4.45 -8.14 21.08
CA ARG A 141 5.59 -8.86 21.64
C ARG A 141 6.50 -7.92 22.43
N PRO A 142 7.22 -8.43 23.45
CA PRO A 142 8.27 -7.64 24.08
C PRO A 142 9.39 -7.36 23.07
N THR A 143 9.98 -6.17 23.14
CA THR A 143 11.17 -5.84 22.35
C THR A 143 12.16 -5.02 23.16
N TRP A 144 13.44 -5.17 22.83
CA TRP A 144 14.52 -4.36 23.38
C TRP A 144 14.77 -3.09 22.55
N ARG A 145 14.13 -2.97 21.38
CA ARG A 145 14.23 -1.78 20.52
C ARG A 145 13.51 -0.61 21.17
N PHE A 146 14.18 0.54 21.25
CA PHE A 146 13.60 1.79 21.72
C PHE A 146 13.75 2.89 20.65
N PRO A 147 12.68 3.66 20.33
CA PRO A 147 11.31 3.43 20.79
C PRO A 147 10.75 2.11 20.21
N GLY A 148 9.89 1.46 20.98
CA GLY A 148 9.02 0.40 20.47
C GLY A 148 7.81 0.99 19.74
N ASP A 149 7.05 0.11 19.10
CA ASP A 149 5.80 0.45 18.44
C ASP A 149 4.75 0.84 19.51
N ARG A 150 3.87 1.76 19.17
CA ARG A 150 2.84 2.38 20.04
C ARG A 150 1.47 2.44 19.38
N SER A 151 1.38 2.36 18.05
CA SER A 151 0.08 2.30 17.38
C SER A 151 0.08 1.46 16.10
N VAL A 152 -1.11 0.97 15.76
CA VAL A 152 -1.43 0.42 14.44
C VAL A 152 -2.60 1.20 13.86
N ASP A 153 -2.40 1.70 12.65
CA ASP A 153 -3.37 2.51 11.93
C ASP A 153 -3.80 1.83 10.64
N ILE A 154 -5.11 1.81 10.37
CA ILE A 154 -5.67 1.50 9.06
C ILE A 154 -6.08 2.83 8.42
N LEU A 155 -5.40 3.18 7.33
CA LEU A 155 -5.62 4.41 6.58
C LEU A 155 -6.87 4.31 5.68
N ASP A 156 -7.34 5.46 5.20
CA ASP A 156 -8.49 5.56 4.27
C ASP A 156 -8.33 4.73 2.98
N ASP A 157 -7.10 4.53 2.51
CA ASP A 157 -6.79 3.68 1.33
C ASP A 157 -6.63 2.19 1.68
N GLY A 158 -6.90 1.83 2.92
CA GLY A 158 -6.86 0.47 3.47
C GLY A 158 -5.46 -0.02 3.82
N ARG A 159 -4.41 0.79 3.66
CA ARG A 159 -3.05 0.42 4.09
C ARG A 159 -2.97 0.36 5.60
N VAL A 160 -2.17 -0.58 6.10
CA VAL A 160 -1.89 -0.73 7.52
C VAL A 160 -0.48 -0.26 7.82
N ASN A 161 -0.37 0.67 8.76
CA ASN A 161 0.91 1.19 9.25
C ASN A 161 1.09 0.86 10.73
N VAL A 162 2.36 0.71 11.11
CA VAL A 162 2.81 0.51 12.50
C VAL A 162 3.76 1.65 12.82
N PHE A 163 3.54 2.30 13.97
CA PHE A 163 4.32 3.45 14.43
C PHE A 163 4.86 3.22 15.84
#